data_AF-A0A7C6L411-F1
#
_entry.id   AF-A0A7C6L411-F1
#
_cell.length_a   1.000
_cell.length_b   1.000
_cell.length_c   1.000
_cell.angle_alpha   90.00
_cell.angle_beta   90.00
_cell.angle_gamma   90.00
#
_symmetry.space_group_name_H-M   'P 1'
#
loop_
_entity.id
_entity.type
_entity.pdbx_description
1 polymer ?
#
loop_
_entity_poly.entity_id
_entity_poly.type
_entity_poly.pdbx_seq_one_letter_code
_entity_poly.pdbx_strand_id
1 'polypeptide(L)'
;MKQLASTKVTVRLRKAEDCKEWYVYIESYPVYVPGKQTPQRVREYLNRCITTIDRTSYIEEVGLDFSREGYSTKEIQIKTFEFVLDCTKNKSKIISLHSRRAEKRCFGYVN
;
A
#
# COMPACT_ATOMS: atom_id res chain seq x y z
N MET A 1 24.89 -1.41 -6.91
CA MET A 1 23.52 -1.64 -6.42
C MET A 1 22.79 -2.50 -7.45
N LYS A 2 22.28 -3.69 -7.09
CA LYS A 2 21.52 -4.53 -8.02
C LYS A 2 20.25 -3.76 -8.43
N GLN A 3 20.06 -3.57 -9.73
CA GLN A 3 18.85 -2.96 -10.28
C GLN A 3 17.65 -3.82 -9.87
N LEU A 4 16.66 -3.23 -9.19
CA LEU A 4 15.39 -3.91 -8.92
C LEU A 4 14.74 -4.19 -10.27
N ALA A 5 14.65 -5.47 -10.65
CA ALA A 5 14.12 -5.87 -11.96
C ALA A 5 12.61 -5.57 -12.10
N SER A 6 11.89 -5.44 -10.98
CA SER A 6 10.47 -5.14 -10.92
C SER A 6 10.20 -3.92 -10.04
N THR A 7 9.14 -3.17 -10.38
CA THR A 7 8.63 -2.08 -9.53
C THR A 7 8.13 -2.66 -8.21
N LYS A 8 8.72 -2.22 -7.10
CA LYS A 8 8.16 -2.46 -5.75
C LYS A 8 7.09 -1.42 -5.47
N VAL A 9 5.97 -1.86 -4.91
CA VAL A 9 4.83 -1.01 -4.54
C VAL A 9 4.55 -1.16 -3.05
N THR A 10 4.53 -0.03 -2.33
CA THR A 10 4.34 0.03 -0.88
C THR A 10 3.20 0.93 -0.46
N VAL A 11 2.27 0.39 0.33
CA VAL A 11 1.19 1.16 0.93
C VAL A 11 1.72 1.85 2.18
N ARG A 12 1.45 3.16 2.32
CA ARG A 12 1.92 3.97 3.44
C ARG A 12 0.82 4.85 3.99
N LEU A 13 0.86 5.04 5.30
CA LEU A 13 0.09 6.05 6.03
C LEU A 13 1.01 7.22 6.35
N ARG A 14 0.57 8.45 6.05
CA ARG A 14 1.27 9.69 6.42
C ARG A 14 0.29 10.65 7.08
N LYS A 15 0.66 11.18 8.24
CA LYS A 15 -0.02 12.31 8.84
C LYS A 15 0.32 13.58 8.08
N ALA A 16 -0.69 14.28 7.57
CA ALA A 16 -0.55 15.66 7.13
C ALA A 16 -0.60 16.55 8.37
N GLU A 17 0.50 17.25 8.64
CA GLU A 17 0.58 18.10 9.84
C GLU A 17 -0.38 19.28 9.74
N ASP A 18 -0.50 19.88 8.55
CA ASP A 18 -1.30 21.07 8.30
C ASP A 18 -2.81 20.84 8.47
N CYS A 19 -3.29 19.65 8.11
CA CYS A 19 -4.72 19.30 8.19
C CYS A 19 -5.06 18.41 9.39
N LYS A 20 -4.06 18.00 10.20
CA LYS A 20 -4.22 17.01 11.29
C LYS A 20 -4.89 15.70 10.86
N GLU A 21 -4.77 15.36 9.57
CA GLU A 21 -5.42 14.21 8.93
C GLU A 21 -4.40 13.13 8.54
N TRP A 22 -4.86 11.89 8.40
CA TRP A 22 -4.04 10.79 7.91
C TRP A 22 -4.37 10.49 6.45
N TYR A 23 -3.35 10.51 5.61
CA TYR A 23 -3.44 10.18 4.20
C TYR A 23 -2.83 8.82 3.95
N VAL A 24 -3.55 8.00 3.20
CA VAL A 24 -3.00 6.80 2.62
C VAL A 24 -2.44 7.15 1.24
N TYR A 25 -1.25 6.65 0.96
CA TYR A 25 -0.68 6.73 -0.37
C TYR A 25 0.09 5.47 -0.72
N ILE A 26 0.19 5.21 -2.01
CA ILE A 26 1.03 4.16 -2.55
C ILE A 26 2.33 4.78 -3.03
N GLU A 27 3.44 4.20 -2.60
CA GLU A 27 4.78 4.54 -3.05
C GLU A 27 5.32 3.44 -3.95
N SER A 28 5.59 3.80 -5.20
CA SER A 28 6.09 2.87 -6.22
C SER A 28 7.49 3.26 -6.65
N TYR A 29 8.44 2.31 -6.64
CA TYR A 29 9.81 2.51 -7.11
C TYR A 29 10.50 1.19 -7.49
N PRO A 30 11.30 1.14 -8.58
CA PRO A 30 11.46 2.16 -9.62
C PRO A 30 10.24 2.24 -10.56
N VAL A 31 9.84 3.43 -11.00
CA VAL A 31 8.80 3.63 -12.04
C VAL A 31 9.41 4.33 -13.26
N TYR A 32 9.30 3.70 -14.43
CA TYR A 32 9.72 4.29 -15.70
C TYR A 32 8.57 5.13 -16.28
N VAL A 33 8.75 6.45 -16.26
CA VAL A 33 7.78 7.42 -16.75
C VAL A 33 8.15 7.82 -18.19
N PRO A 34 7.19 7.85 -19.14
CA PRO A 34 7.47 8.30 -20.50
C PRO A 34 8.18 9.67 -20.51
N GLY A 35 9.26 9.78 -21.28
CA GLY A 35 10.05 11.01 -21.40
C GLY A 35 11.06 11.27 -20.28
N LYS A 36 11.23 10.35 -19.30
CA LYS A 36 12.27 10.45 -18.26
C LYS A 36 13.36 9.40 -18.50
N GLN A 37 14.62 9.83 -18.44
CA GLN A 37 15.78 8.94 -18.64
C GLN A 37 16.07 8.06 -17.43
N THR A 38 15.60 8.45 -16.25
CA THR A 38 15.82 7.73 -14.99
C THR A 38 14.49 7.34 -14.35
N PRO A 39 14.43 6.19 -13.66
CA PRO A 39 13.24 5.78 -12.95
C PRO A 39 12.96 6.73 -11.78
N GLN A 40 11.68 6.93 -11.48
CA GLN A 40 11.23 7.82 -10.42
C GLN A 40 10.48 7.06 -9.34
N ARG A 41 10.44 7.67 -8.15
CA ARG A 41 9.54 7.25 -7.08
C ARG A 41 8.23 8.00 -7.25
N VAL A 42 7.13 7.27 -7.45
CA VAL A 42 5.81 7.86 -7.63
C VAL A 42 4.99 7.66 -6.37
N ARG A 43 4.29 8.70 -5.92
CA ARG A 43 3.34 8.65 -4.80
C ARG A 43 1.93 8.93 -5.29
N GLU A 44 1.02 8.00 -5.08
CA GLU A 44 -0.40 8.13 -5.40
C GLU A 44 -1.20 8.16 -4.10
N TYR A 45 -1.71 9.34 -3.72
CA TYR A 45 -2.63 9.47 -2.58
C TYR A 45 -3.99 8.87 -2.94
N LEU A 46 -4.58 8.08 -2.04
CA LEU A 46 -5.75 7.23 -2.31
C LEU A 46 -7.09 7.97 -2.44
N ASN A 47 -7.08 9.29 -2.61
CA ASN A 47 -8.28 10.06 -2.97
C ASN A 47 -8.73 9.82 -4.43
N ARG A 48 -8.24 8.75 -5.09
CA ARG A 48 -8.51 8.34 -6.48
C ARG A 48 -8.06 6.88 -6.73
N CYS A 49 -8.47 6.28 -7.86
CA CYS A 49 -8.06 4.93 -8.27
C CYS A 49 -6.54 4.77 -8.38
N ILE A 50 -6.02 3.61 -7.95
CA ILE A 50 -4.61 3.23 -8.06
C ILE A 50 -4.31 2.76 -9.48
N THR A 51 -3.42 3.44 -10.19
CA THR A 51 -3.12 3.09 -11.61
C THR A 51 -1.91 2.17 -11.77
N THR A 52 -1.07 2.04 -10.74
CA THR A 52 0.19 1.32 -10.83
C THR A 52 0.15 -0.15 -10.42
N ILE A 53 -0.98 -0.65 -9.88
CA ILE A 53 -1.15 -2.06 -9.48
C ILE A 53 -0.87 -3.02 -10.63
N ASP A 54 -1.26 -2.67 -11.85
CA ASP A 54 -1.07 -3.55 -13.01
C ASP A 54 0.39 -3.64 -13.47
N ARG A 55 1.25 -2.74 -13.00
CA ARG A 55 2.68 -2.67 -13.36
C ARG A 55 3.60 -3.46 -12.43
N THR A 56 3.06 -4.07 -11.38
CA THR A 56 3.84 -4.89 -10.45
C THR A 56 3.23 -6.27 -10.25
N SER A 57 4.06 -7.26 -9.96
CA SER A 57 3.64 -8.58 -9.48
C SER A 57 3.65 -8.69 -7.96
N TYR A 58 4.26 -7.74 -7.24
CA TYR A 58 4.50 -7.85 -5.80
C TYR A 58 4.19 -6.54 -5.06
N ILE A 59 3.37 -6.63 -4.01
CA ILE A 59 2.88 -5.51 -3.21
C ILE A 59 3.25 -5.75 -1.75
N GLU A 60 3.98 -4.82 -1.13
CA GLU A 60 4.42 -4.91 0.26
C GLU A 60 4.60 -3.51 0.88
N GLU A 61 4.26 -3.24 2.13
CA GLU A 61 3.62 -4.07 3.14
C GLU A 61 2.14 -3.66 3.24
N VAL A 62 1.22 -4.63 3.26
CA VAL A 62 -0.23 -4.39 3.31
C VAL A 62 -0.78 -5.05 4.56
N GLY A 63 -1.50 -4.34 5.43
CA GLY A 63 -1.96 -4.99 6.64
C GLY A 63 -2.55 -4.09 7.72
N LEU A 64 -2.77 -4.71 8.87
CA LEU A 64 -3.30 -4.09 10.07
C LEU A 64 -2.28 -4.20 11.21
N ASP A 65 -2.12 -3.11 11.95
CA ASP A 65 -1.33 -3.02 13.15
C ASP A 65 -2.20 -2.45 14.30
N PHE A 66 -2.70 -3.36 15.14
CA PHE A 66 -3.49 -3.03 16.33
C PHE A 66 -2.61 -3.01 17.60
N SER A 67 -1.31 -2.74 17.46
CA SER A 67 -0.44 -2.37 18.58
C SER A 67 -0.95 -1.12 19.29
N ARG A 68 -0.39 -0.82 20.47
CA ARG A 68 -0.76 0.37 21.25
C ARG A 68 -0.56 1.65 20.43
N GLU A 69 0.51 1.70 19.65
CA GLU A 69 0.88 2.81 18.79
C GLU A 69 -0.05 2.92 17.57
N GLY A 70 -0.41 1.78 16.96
CA GLY A 70 -1.27 1.72 15.78
C GLY A 70 -2.77 1.85 16.06
N TYR A 71 -3.23 1.50 17.27
CA TYR A 71 -4.66 1.36 17.56
C TYR A 71 -5.49 2.62 17.29
N SER A 72 -4.90 3.80 17.51
CA SER A 72 -5.56 5.09 17.28
C SER A 72 -6.01 5.30 15.82
N THR A 73 -5.40 4.60 14.85
CA THR A 73 -5.74 4.67 13.43
C THR A 73 -6.47 3.44 12.91
N LYS A 74 -6.92 2.54 13.80
CA LYS A 74 -7.55 1.24 13.47
C LYS A 74 -8.58 1.32 12.33
N GLU A 75 -9.54 2.23 12.43
CA GLU A 75 -10.62 2.34 11.43
C GLU A 75 -10.10 2.77 10.05
N ILE A 76 -9.07 3.61 10.01
CA ILE A 76 -8.42 4.04 8.77
C ILE A 76 -7.61 2.87 8.19
N GLN A 77 -6.93 2.09 9.04
CA GLN A 77 -6.20 0.90 8.61
C GLN A 77 -7.15 -0.13 7.96
N ILE A 78 -8.31 -0.39 8.57
CA ILE A 78 -9.30 -1.33 8.03
C ILE A 78 -9.80 -0.87 6.65
N LYS A 79 -10.23 0.39 6.52
CA LYS A 79 -10.69 0.94 5.24
C LYS A 79 -9.60 0.88 4.16
N THR A 80 -8.35 1.16 4.55
CA THR A 80 -7.20 1.08 3.65
C THR A 80 -6.95 -0.34 3.19
N PHE A 81 -7.00 -1.29 4.11
CA PHE A 81 -6.78 -2.70 3.85
C PHE A 81 -7.82 -3.25 2.87
N GLU A 82 -9.10 -2.99 3.13
CA GLU A 82 -10.22 -3.36 2.26
C GLU A 82 -10.05 -2.81 0.85
N PHE A 83 -9.74 -1.52 0.72
CA PHE A 83 -9.52 -0.90 -0.58
C PHE A 83 -8.38 -1.54 -1.38
N VAL A 84 -7.26 -1.86 -0.73
CA VAL A 84 -6.12 -2.53 -1.41
C VAL A 84 -6.50 -3.94 -1.86
N LEU A 85 -7.23 -4.69 -1.03
CA LEU A 85 -7.72 -6.02 -1.40
C LEU A 85 -8.68 -5.94 -2.59
N ASP A 86 -9.60 -4.98 -2.62
CA ASP A 86 -10.50 -4.78 -3.76
C ASP A 86 -9.75 -4.45 -5.05
N CYS A 87 -8.73 -3.59 -4.98
CA CYS A 87 -7.93 -3.23 -6.16
C CYS A 87 -7.07 -4.39 -6.71
N THR A 88 -6.77 -5.38 -5.86
CA THR A 88 -5.94 -6.54 -6.21
C THR A 88 -6.76 -7.80 -6.46
N LYS A 89 -8.06 -7.77 -6.15
CA LYS A 89 -9.00 -8.87 -6.37
C LYS A 89 -8.97 -9.35 -7.82
N ASN A 90 -8.93 -10.67 -8.00
CA ASN A 90 -8.86 -11.35 -9.29
C ASN A 90 -7.61 -11.04 -10.13
N LYS A 91 -6.58 -10.39 -9.56
CA LYS A 91 -5.30 -10.15 -10.23
C LYS A 91 -4.26 -11.16 -9.72
N SER A 92 -3.42 -11.67 -10.62
CA SER A 92 -2.28 -12.51 -10.24
C SER A 92 -1.18 -11.63 -9.61
N LYS A 93 -1.29 -11.39 -8.31
CA LYS A 93 -0.40 -10.56 -7.50
C LYS A 93 0.03 -11.32 -6.25
N ILE A 94 1.27 -11.11 -5.82
CA ILE A 94 1.79 -11.58 -4.53
C ILE A 94 1.69 -10.40 -3.56
N ILE A 95 1.04 -10.60 -2.41
CA ILE A 95 0.86 -9.57 -1.38
C ILE A 95 1.57 -10.02 -0.11
N SER A 96 2.47 -9.17 0.40
CA SER A 96 3.07 -9.34 1.73
C SER A 96 2.17 -8.71 2.79
N LEU A 97 1.74 -9.54 3.75
CA LEU A 97 0.75 -9.16 4.76
C LEU A 97 1.38 -8.81 6.11
N HIS A 98 0.94 -7.71 6.71
CA HIS A 98 1.19 -7.35 8.11
C HIS A 98 -0.07 -7.53 8.95
N SER A 99 0.08 -8.03 10.17
CA SER A 99 -1.08 -8.41 11.00
C SER A 99 -0.85 -8.28 12.50
N ARG A 100 0.08 -7.41 12.91
CA ARG A 100 0.49 -7.29 14.32
C ARG A 100 -0.71 -7.01 15.24
N ARG A 101 -1.02 -7.97 16.11
CA ARG A 101 -2.20 -7.94 17.03
C ARG A 101 -3.55 -7.81 16.32
N ALA A 102 -3.59 -8.11 15.02
CA ALA A 102 -4.75 -8.01 14.15
C ALA A 102 -4.95 -9.29 13.31
N GLU A 103 -4.31 -10.39 13.69
CA GLU A 103 -4.20 -11.64 12.93
C GLU A 103 -5.58 -12.20 12.58
N LYS A 104 -6.46 -12.33 13.58
CA LYS A 104 -7.85 -12.79 13.37
C LYS A 104 -8.62 -11.89 12.41
N ARG A 105 -8.38 -10.57 12.47
CA ARG A 105 -9.06 -9.60 11.61
C ARG A 105 -8.54 -9.72 10.18
N CYS A 106 -7.22 -9.74 9.97
CA CYS A 106 -6.62 -9.94 8.65
C CYS A 106 -7.05 -11.27 8.00
N PHE A 107 -7.06 -12.36 8.77
CA PHE A 107 -7.46 -13.68 8.30
C PHE A 107 -8.92 -13.72 7.79
N GLY A 108 -9.81 -12.92 8.39
CA GLY A 108 -11.20 -12.81 7.96
C GLY A 108 -11.41 -12.19 6.57
N TYR A 109 -10.38 -11.57 5.97
CA TYR A 109 -10.47 -10.97 4.63
C TYR A 109 -9.86 -11.83 3.52
N VAL A 110 -9.03 -12.82 3.86
CA VAL A 110 -8.21 -13.56 2.90
C VAL A 110 -8.61 -15.04 2.76
N ASN A 111 -9.68 -15.46 3.44
CA ASN A 111 -10.33 -16.76 3.23
C ASN A 111 -11.62 -16.63 2.43
#